data_AF-A0A6B0WST0-F1
#
_entry.id   AF-A0A6B0WST0-F1
#
_cell.length_a   1.000
_cell.length_b   1.000
_cell.length_c   1.000
_cell.angle_alpha   90.00
_cell.angle_beta   90.00
_cell.angle_gamma   90.00
#
_symmetry.space_group_name_H-M   'P 1'
#
loop_
_entity.id
_entity.type
_entity.pdbx_description
1 polymer ?
#
loop_
_entity_poly.entity_id
_entity_poly.type
_entity_poly.pdbx_seq_one_letter_code
_entity_poly.pdbx_strand_id
1 'polypeptide(L)'
;MTIHQQVKNWAAENRISVPAFRAISQWLVDPEFADFVEEIQLLIEDEDIDELEDAFRTHIEFGTGGIRGKMGPGPNRINLRTIGEAAQGLAQYILKSGIEDARDMGVVIAYDTRNNSDVFARETAAIIAGNGIVARLFDGPRATPHLSFALRQTGAVAGVVISASHNPPSDNGFKACWIDGGQVVPPHDKNIIAEVGAVKRLDRIDYADGVDRGLIEVLDEKLDAQYVEKLVDLSLCDARDIRVVYTPLHGVGSTSVVPALQNLGYSHLRVVEAQDVPDGNFPTVAGGVANPEDPGALSLAIEEARRVRADVVLASDPDADRLG
;
A
#
# COMPACT_ATOMS: atom_id res chain seq x y z
N MET A 1 -19.87 -29.30 -17.32
CA MET A 1 -18.64 -29.96 -16.82
C MET A 1 -18.33 -29.34 -15.47
N THR A 2 -17.83 -30.06 -14.46
CA THR A 2 -17.44 -29.38 -13.21
C THR A 2 -16.24 -28.47 -13.50
N ILE A 3 -16.15 -27.31 -12.83
CA ILE A 3 -15.05 -26.34 -12.99
C ILE A 3 -13.68 -27.03 -12.80
N HIS A 4 -13.56 -27.91 -11.80
CA HIS A 4 -12.38 -28.74 -11.59
C HIS A 4 -12.02 -29.64 -12.80
N GLN A 5 -13.01 -30.22 -13.46
CA GLN A 5 -12.77 -31.05 -14.64
C GLN A 5 -12.34 -30.20 -15.85
N GLN A 6 -12.78 -28.94 -15.93
CA GLN A 6 -12.37 -27.97 -16.94
C GLN A 6 -10.90 -27.61 -16.85
N VAL A 7 -10.44 -27.17 -15.67
CA VAL A 7 -9.01 -26.85 -15.47
C VAL A 7 -8.14 -28.09 -15.70
N LYS A 8 -8.61 -29.28 -15.30
CA LYS A 8 -7.92 -30.55 -15.58
C LYS A 8 -7.80 -30.86 -17.07
N ASN A 9 -8.84 -30.59 -17.86
CA ASN A 9 -8.79 -30.77 -19.31
C ASN A 9 -7.80 -29.79 -19.95
N TRP A 10 -7.82 -28.51 -19.54
CA TRP A 10 -6.85 -27.52 -20.01
C TRP A 10 -5.40 -27.92 -19.71
N ALA A 11 -5.14 -28.49 -18.54
CA ALA A 11 -3.80 -28.99 -18.21
C ALA A 11 -3.40 -30.18 -19.09
N ALA A 12 -4.32 -31.10 -19.40
CA ALA A 12 -4.08 -32.22 -20.31
C ALA A 12 -3.85 -31.77 -21.76
N GLU A 13 -4.45 -30.65 -22.15
CA GLU A 13 -4.30 -30.00 -23.45
C GLU A 13 -3.08 -29.06 -23.53
N ASN A 14 -2.32 -28.90 -22.44
CA ASN A 14 -1.23 -27.92 -22.29
C ASN A 14 -1.66 -26.45 -22.51
N ARG A 15 -2.93 -26.12 -22.26
CA ARG A 15 -3.43 -24.73 -22.27
C ARG A 15 -3.05 -23.98 -21.00
N ILE A 16 -2.87 -24.69 -19.89
CA ILE A 16 -2.40 -24.15 -18.62
C ILE A 16 -1.26 -25.02 -18.09
N SER A 17 -0.29 -24.41 -17.40
CA SER A 17 0.87 -25.14 -16.89
C SER A 17 0.51 -26.03 -15.69
N VAL A 18 1.32 -27.07 -15.46
CA VAL A 18 1.15 -27.96 -14.29
C VAL A 18 1.21 -27.21 -12.95
N PRO A 19 2.13 -26.24 -12.74
CA PRO A 19 2.13 -25.41 -11.52
C PRO A 19 0.81 -24.65 -11.32
N ALA A 20 0.32 -23.95 -12.35
CA ALA A 20 -0.93 -23.19 -12.28
C ALA A 20 -2.13 -24.11 -12.01
N PHE A 21 -2.24 -25.24 -12.72
CA PHE A 21 -3.29 -26.23 -12.45
C PHE A 21 -3.31 -26.70 -10.98
N ARG A 22 -2.14 -26.99 -10.41
CA ARG A 22 -2.03 -27.43 -9.00
C ARG A 22 -2.48 -26.33 -8.04
N ALA A 23 -2.01 -25.11 -8.26
CA ALA A 23 -2.37 -23.97 -7.41
C ALA A 23 -3.87 -23.64 -7.50
N ILE A 24 -4.45 -23.57 -8.70
CA ILE A 24 -5.89 -23.37 -8.89
C ILE A 24 -6.69 -24.47 -8.18
N SER A 25 -6.29 -25.73 -8.38
CA SER A 25 -6.99 -26.87 -7.76
C SER A 25 -6.94 -26.81 -6.23
N GLN A 26 -5.85 -26.31 -5.65
CA GLN A 26 -5.73 -26.10 -4.20
C GLN A 26 -6.64 -24.95 -3.76
N TRP A 27 -6.57 -23.79 -4.43
CA TRP A 27 -7.34 -22.60 -4.08
C TRP A 27 -8.86 -22.81 -4.19
N LEU A 28 -9.31 -23.72 -5.06
CA LEU A 28 -10.73 -24.05 -5.21
C LEU A 28 -11.29 -24.95 -4.09
N VAL A 29 -10.46 -25.61 -3.28
CA VAL A 29 -10.91 -26.62 -2.30
C VAL A 29 -10.48 -26.36 -0.87
N ASP A 30 -9.37 -25.64 -0.68
CA ASP A 30 -8.84 -25.34 0.64
C ASP A 30 -9.66 -24.20 1.28
N PRO A 31 -10.27 -24.42 2.46
CA PRO A 31 -11.08 -23.41 3.13
C PRO A 31 -10.35 -22.09 3.41
N GLU A 32 -9.00 -22.09 3.46
CA GLU A 32 -8.22 -20.85 3.62
C GLU A 32 -8.36 -19.87 2.45
N PHE A 33 -8.79 -20.34 1.27
CA PHE A 33 -8.96 -19.53 0.06
C PHE A 33 -10.42 -19.35 -0.35
N ALA A 34 -11.37 -19.65 0.54
CA ALA A 34 -12.80 -19.63 0.24
C ALA A 34 -13.27 -18.29 -0.35
N ASP A 35 -12.73 -17.17 0.13
CA ASP A 35 -13.07 -15.82 -0.33
C ASP A 35 -12.68 -15.54 -1.79
N PHE A 36 -11.77 -16.35 -2.36
CA PHE A 36 -11.31 -16.21 -3.75
C PHE A 36 -12.02 -17.15 -4.73
N VAL A 37 -12.79 -18.13 -4.23
CA VAL A 37 -13.36 -19.19 -5.06
C VAL A 37 -14.29 -18.62 -6.12
N GLU A 38 -15.14 -17.65 -5.78
CA GLU A 38 -16.07 -17.04 -6.73
C GLU A 38 -15.34 -16.34 -7.89
N GLU A 39 -14.32 -15.54 -7.60
CA GLU A 39 -13.53 -14.84 -8.61
C GLU A 39 -12.76 -15.82 -9.52
N ILE A 40 -12.19 -16.89 -8.95
CA ILE A 40 -11.53 -17.95 -9.74
C ILE A 40 -12.52 -18.68 -10.64
N GLN A 41 -13.75 -18.94 -10.15
CA GLN A 41 -14.79 -19.58 -10.95
C GLN A 41 -15.19 -18.73 -12.14
N LEU A 42 -15.36 -17.41 -11.95
CA LEU A 42 -15.65 -16.47 -13.03
C LEU A 42 -14.56 -16.48 -14.11
N LEU A 43 -13.27 -16.44 -13.72
CA LEU A 43 -12.15 -16.55 -14.67
C LEU A 43 -12.17 -17.87 -15.47
N ILE A 44 -12.62 -18.96 -14.84
CA ILE A 44 -12.73 -20.27 -15.52
C ILE A 44 -13.95 -20.29 -16.46
N GLU A 45 -15.06 -19.69 -16.08
CA GLU A 45 -16.28 -19.58 -16.90
C GLU A 45 -16.06 -18.71 -18.14
N ASP A 46 -15.29 -17.63 -18.00
CA ASP A 46 -14.91 -16.74 -19.10
C ASP A 46 -13.79 -17.30 -20.00
N GLU A 47 -13.25 -18.47 -19.65
CA GLU A 47 -12.06 -19.08 -20.29
C GLU A 47 -10.85 -18.13 -20.36
N ASP A 48 -10.65 -17.27 -19.35
CA ASP A 48 -9.49 -16.36 -19.27
C ASP A 48 -8.23 -17.10 -18.80
N ILE A 49 -7.75 -17.98 -19.67
CA ILE A 49 -6.63 -18.87 -19.39
C ILE A 49 -5.32 -18.10 -19.19
N ASP A 50 -5.15 -16.97 -19.89
CA ASP A 50 -3.94 -16.14 -19.76
C ASP A 50 -3.87 -15.50 -18.37
N GLU A 51 -4.99 -14.96 -17.87
CA GLU A 51 -5.05 -14.43 -16.49
C GLU A 51 -4.86 -15.54 -15.45
N LEU A 52 -5.48 -16.72 -15.64
CA LEU A 52 -5.31 -17.86 -14.73
C LEU A 52 -3.87 -18.38 -14.71
N GLU A 53 -3.22 -18.47 -15.88
CA GLU A 53 -1.82 -18.88 -15.98
C GLU A 53 -0.92 -17.84 -15.28
N ASP A 54 -1.11 -16.54 -15.53
CA ASP A 54 -0.30 -15.51 -14.90
C ASP A 54 -0.50 -15.44 -13.38
N ALA A 55 -1.74 -15.56 -12.90
CA ALA A 55 -2.07 -15.46 -11.48
C ALA A 55 -1.61 -16.67 -10.64
N PHE A 56 -1.55 -17.88 -11.24
CA PHE A 56 -1.35 -19.12 -10.49
C PHE A 56 -0.06 -19.88 -10.80
N ARG A 57 0.66 -19.56 -11.88
CA ARG A 57 1.89 -20.28 -12.25
C ARG A 57 3.05 -20.02 -11.30
N THR A 58 3.13 -18.83 -10.72
CA THR A 58 4.21 -18.37 -9.85
C THR A 58 3.67 -17.70 -8.60
N HIS A 59 4.55 -17.28 -7.70
CA HIS A 59 4.22 -16.42 -6.57
C HIS A 59 4.69 -15.00 -6.86
N ILE A 60 4.00 -14.03 -6.26
CA ILE A 60 4.41 -12.64 -6.31
C ILE A 60 5.79 -12.49 -5.68
N GLU A 61 6.71 -11.85 -6.38
CA GLU A 61 8.07 -11.70 -5.88
C GLU A 61 8.13 -10.64 -4.77
N PHE A 62 8.63 -11.03 -3.60
CA PHE A 62 8.95 -10.10 -2.53
C PHE A 62 10.33 -9.49 -2.81
N GLY A 63 10.33 -8.26 -3.30
CA GLY A 63 11.53 -7.48 -3.58
C GLY A 63 12.13 -6.87 -2.30
N THR A 64 13.24 -6.15 -2.45
CA THR A 64 13.92 -5.52 -1.31
C THR A 64 13.01 -4.56 -0.54
N GLY A 65 12.05 -3.95 -1.22
CA GLY A 65 11.13 -2.97 -0.64
C GLY A 65 9.77 -3.49 -0.21
N GLY A 66 9.45 -4.77 -0.45
CA GLY A 66 8.10 -5.33 -0.29
C GLY A 66 7.54 -6.03 -1.53
N ILE A 67 6.21 -6.20 -1.60
CA ILE A 67 5.49 -6.76 -2.76
C ILE A 67 4.64 -5.67 -3.42
N ARG A 68 4.52 -5.74 -4.75
CA ARG A 68 3.66 -4.86 -5.55
C ARG A 68 3.19 -5.61 -6.78
N GLY A 69 1.92 -5.45 -7.14
CA GLY A 69 1.38 -6.08 -8.34
C GLY A 69 -0.12 -5.92 -8.44
N LYS A 70 -0.67 -6.53 -9.50
CA LYS A 70 -2.11 -6.55 -9.79
C LYS A 70 -2.87 -7.22 -8.65
N MET A 71 -3.98 -6.62 -8.24
CA MET A 71 -4.93 -7.25 -7.32
C MET A 71 -5.73 -8.35 -8.01
N GLY A 72 -6.12 -9.38 -7.26
CA GLY A 72 -6.93 -10.48 -7.77
C GLY A 72 -6.64 -11.80 -7.05
N PRO A 73 -7.20 -12.92 -7.53
CA PRO A 73 -7.04 -14.22 -6.90
C PRO A 73 -5.71 -14.84 -7.33
N GLY A 74 -5.13 -15.65 -6.46
CA GLY A 74 -3.94 -16.43 -6.76
C GLY A 74 -2.65 -15.93 -6.10
N PRO A 75 -1.61 -16.77 -6.09
CA PRO A 75 -0.34 -16.50 -5.43
C PRO A 75 0.50 -15.40 -6.10
N ASN A 76 0.27 -15.08 -7.38
CA ASN A 76 0.94 -14.00 -8.11
C ASN A 76 0.12 -12.69 -8.15
N ARG A 77 -0.69 -12.44 -7.11
CA ARG A 77 -1.55 -11.24 -7.01
C ARG A 77 -1.45 -10.61 -5.63
N ILE A 78 -1.84 -9.34 -5.54
CA ILE A 78 -2.08 -8.68 -4.26
C ILE A 78 -3.49 -9.00 -3.80
N ASN A 79 -3.59 -9.65 -2.65
CA ASN A 79 -4.85 -9.99 -2.01
C ASN A 79 -4.63 -10.19 -0.50
N LEU A 80 -5.70 -10.47 0.24
CA LEU A 80 -5.62 -10.70 1.68
C LEU A 80 -4.62 -11.81 2.06
N ARG A 81 -4.45 -12.83 1.19
CA ARG A 81 -3.49 -13.90 1.44
C ARG A 81 -2.05 -13.41 1.33
N THR A 82 -1.68 -12.80 0.21
CA THR A 82 -0.29 -12.38 -0.02
C THR A 82 0.13 -11.20 0.85
N ILE A 83 -0.79 -10.26 1.13
CA ILE A 83 -0.61 -9.21 2.15
C ILE A 83 -0.42 -9.84 3.53
N GLY A 84 -1.24 -10.84 3.87
CA GLY A 84 -1.14 -11.51 5.15
C GLY A 84 0.17 -12.28 5.33
N GLU A 85 0.65 -12.96 4.29
CA GLU A 85 1.95 -13.64 4.30
C GLU A 85 3.10 -12.65 4.48
N ALA A 86 3.03 -11.49 3.82
CA ALA A 86 3.98 -10.39 4.02
C ALA A 86 3.99 -9.88 5.47
N ALA A 87 2.80 -9.61 6.04
CA ALA A 87 2.64 -9.15 7.42
C ALA A 87 3.12 -10.20 8.44
N GLN A 88 2.80 -11.48 8.22
CA GLN A 88 3.21 -12.59 9.08
C GLN A 88 4.74 -12.75 9.02
N GLY A 89 5.35 -12.70 7.84
CA GLY A 89 6.80 -12.77 7.70
C GLY A 89 7.51 -11.61 8.40
N LEU A 90 6.98 -10.38 8.28
CA LEU A 90 7.50 -9.23 9.02
C LEU A 90 7.38 -9.43 10.54
N ALA A 91 6.22 -9.89 11.03
CA ALA A 91 6.02 -10.18 12.46
C ALA A 91 7.02 -11.21 12.98
N GLN A 92 7.21 -12.32 12.26
CA GLN A 92 8.19 -13.35 12.63
C GLN A 92 9.61 -12.81 12.65
N TYR A 93 9.96 -11.96 11.68
CA TYR A 93 11.27 -11.33 11.66
C TYR A 93 11.49 -10.39 12.86
N ILE A 94 10.50 -9.56 13.20
CA ILE A 94 10.53 -8.68 14.38
C ILE A 94 10.77 -9.52 15.65
N LEU A 95 10.03 -10.61 15.84
CA LEU A 95 10.17 -11.48 17.01
C LEU A 95 11.54 -12.17 17.11
N LYS A 96 12.23 -12.37 15.98
CA LYS A 96 13.56 -12.99 15.91
C LYS A 96 14.72 -11.99 15.89
N SER A 97 14.42 -10.69 15.76
CA SER A 97 15.43 -9.63 15.61
C SER A 97 16.34 -9.47 16.83
N GLY A 98 15.90 -9.92 18.01
CA GLY A 98 16.61 -9.75 19.28
C GLY A 98 16.53 -8.34 19.87
N ILE A 99 15.70 -7.46 19.30
CA ILE A 99 15.43 -6.13 19.85
C ILE A 99 14.56 -6.28 21.10
N GLU A 100 15.04 -5.74 22.22
CA GLU A 100 14.31 -5.70 23.49
C GLU A 100 13.01 -4.89 23.31
N ASP A 101 11.91 -5.37 23.89
CA ASP A 101 10.59 -4.73 23.82
C ASP A 101 10.02 -4.50 22.42
N ALA A 102 10.54 -5.19 21.38
CA ALA A 102 10.09 -5.02 19.99
C ALA A 102 8.56 -5.19 19.80
N ARG A 103 7.92 -6.00 20.65
CA ARG A 103 6.46 -6.17 20.68
C ARG A 103 5.73 -4.90 21.06
N ASP A 104 6.19 -4.21 22.10
CA ASP A 104 5.57 -3.00 22.64
C ASP A 104 5.96 -1.76 21.81
N MET A 105 7.20 -1.76 21.28
CA MET A 105 7.62 -0.81 20.26
C MET A 105 6.68 -0.83 19.07
N GLY A 106 6.22 -2.00 18.63
CA GLY A 106 5.13 -2.13 17.67
C GLY A 106 5.47 -1.72 16.23
N VAL A 107 4.45 -1.75 15.37
CA VAL A 107 4.54 -1.43 13.93
C VAL A 107 3.58 -0.29 13.60
N VAL A 108 4.05 0.74 12.89
CA VAL A 108 3.16 1.79 12.34
C VAL A 108 2.70 1.38 10.94
N ILE A 109 1.41 1.54 10.65
CA ILE A 109 0.80 1.11 9.40
C ILE A 109 0.06 2.30 8.79
N ALA A 110 0.38 2.61 7.53
CA ALA A 110 -0.30 3.61 6.71
C ALA A 110 -0.71 3.00 5.37
N TYR A 111 -1.56 3.71 4.66
CA TYR A 111 -2.04 3.29 3.35
C TYR A 111 -2.40 4.51 2.49
N ASP A 112 -2.38 4.34 1.17
CA ASP A 112 -2.77 5.36 0.21
C ASP A 112 -4.25 5.27 -0.20
N THR A 113 -4.66 6.03 -1.21
CA THR A 113 -6.06 6.13 -1.66
C THR A 113 -6.48 5.02 -2.63
N ARG A 114 -5.64 4.02 -2.90
CA ARG A 114 -5.96 2.94 -3.84
C ARG A 114 -7.10 2.06 -3.34
N ASN A 115 -7.75 1.38 -4.28
CA ASN A 115 -8.78 0.40 -3.97
C ASN A 115 -8.21 -0.68 -3.03
N ASN A 116 -8.99 -1.05 -2.00
CA ASN A 116 -8.66 -2.03 -0.97
C ASN A 116 -7.45 -1.70 -0.07
N SER A 117 -6.82 -0.54 -0.21
CA SER A 117 -5.68 -0.15 0.64
C SER A 117 -6.03 -0.14 2.13
N ASP A 118 -7.23 0.30 2.47
CA ASP A 118 -7.78 0.28 3.83
C ASP A 118 -8.02 -1.14 4.36
N VAL A 119 -8.57 -2.02 3.51
CA VAL A 119 -8.81 -3.44 3.83
C VAL A 119 -7.50 -4.16 4.10
N PHE A 120 -6.49 -3.98 3.24
CA PHE A 120 -5.17 -4.58 3.40
C PHE A 120 -4.40 -4.01 4.61
N ALA A 121 -4.60 -2.74 4.95
CA ALA A 121 -4.00 -2.14 6.14
C ALA A 121 -4.60 -2.70 7.43
N ARG A 122 -5.93 -2.89 7.49
CA ARG A 122 -6.60 -3.56 8.62
C ARG A 122 -6.17 -5.02 8.75
N GLU A 123 -6.02 -5.72 7.63
CA GLU A 123 -5.51 -7.09 7.61
C GLU A 123 -4.09 -7.18 8.17
N THR A 124 -3.22 -6.27 7.73
CA THR A 124 -1.86 -6.16 8.25
C THR A 124 -1.88 -5.92 9.76
N ALA A 125 -2.70 -4.97 10.25
CA ALA A 125 -2.81 -4.68 11.67
C ALA A 125 -3.29 -5.91 12.48
N ALA A 126 -4.28 -6.63 11.96
CA ALA A 126 -4.83 -7.84 12.57
C ALA A 126 -3.79 -8.98 12.68
N ILE A 127 -2.91 -9.14 11.69
CA ILE A 127 -1.84 -10.15 11.76
C ILE A 127 -0.72 -9.72 12.70
N ILE A 128 -0.28 -8.46 12.63
CA ILE A 128 0.74 -7.93 13.55
C ILE A 128 0.27 -8.10 15.01
N ALA A 129 -0.98 -7.69 15.30
CA ALA A 129 -1.60 -7.85 16.62
C ALA A 129 -1.81 -9.32 17.01
N GLY A 130 -2.18 -10.19 16.06
CA GLY A 130 -2.32 -11.62 16.29
C GLY A 130 -1.01 -12.31 16.72
N ASN A 131 0.12 -11.74 16.33
CA ASN A 131 1.46 -12.18 16.78
C ASN A 131 1.91 -11.53 18.10
N GLY A 132 1.04 -10.75 18.75
CA GLY A 132 1.31 -10.09 20.03
C GLY A 132 2.24 -8.88 19.91
N ILE A 133 2.31 -8.25 18.73
CA ILE A 133 3.02 -7.00 18.49
C ILE A 133 1.99 -5.88 18.40
N VAL A 134 2.23 -4.72 19.03
CA VAL A 134 1.34 -3.56 18.93
C VAL A 134 1.29 -3.07 17.48
N ALA A 135 0.09 -3.00 16.90
CA ALA A 135 -0.13 -2.43 15.58
C ALA A 135 -0.71 -1.02 15.71
N ARG A 136 -0.09 -0.01 15.11
CA ARG A 136 -0.57 1.38 15.12
C ARG A 136 -1.02 1.76 13.73
N LEU A 137 -2.32 1.90 13.51
CA LEU A 137 -2.91 2.15 12.20
C LEU A 137 -3.48 3.57 12.15
N PHE A 138 -3.14 4.34 11.12
CA PHE A 138 -3.78 5.64 10.88
C PHE A 138 -5.28 5.49 10.59
N ASP A 139 -6.08 6.44 11.08
CA ASP A 139 -7.53 6.49 10.91
C ASP A 139 -8.01 6.77 9.47
N GLY A 140 -7.08 7.08 8.58
CA GLY A 140 -7.31 7.37 7.17
C GLY A 140 -6.04 7.23 6.34
N PRO A 141 -6.12 7.50 5.02
CA PRO A 141 -4.96 7.50 4.16
C PRO A 141 -3.89 8.48 4.63
N ARG A 142 -2.61 8.09 4.58
CA ARG A 142 -1.46 8.91 4.96
C ARG A 142 -0.26 8.64 4.06
N ALA A 143 0.54 9.68 3.84
CA ALA A 143 1.71 9.65 2.99
C ALA A 143 2.81 8.70 3.51
N THR A 144 3.54 8.08 2.59
CA THR A 144 4.77 7.33 2.89
C THR A 144 5.75 8.11 3.77
N PRO A 145 6.10 9.39 3.49
CA PRO A 145 6.96 10.18 4.38
C PRO A 145 6.34 10.47 5.76
N HIS A 146 5.00 10.48 5.86
CA HIS A 146 4.32 10.62 7.15
C HIS A 146 4.47 9.34 7.99
N LEU A 147 4.34 8.15 7.38
CA LEU A 147 4.66 6.89 8.05
C LEU A 147 6.11 6.87 8.55
N SER A 148 7.07 7.27 7.72
CA SER A 148 8.48 7.36 8.10
C SER A 148 8.72 8.27 9.31
N PHE A 149 8.00 9.41 9.37
CA PHE A 149 8.02 10.29 10.52
C PHE A 149 7.40 9.63 11.77
N ALA A 150 6.17 9.11 11.63
CA ALA A 150 5.42 8.53 12.75
C ALA A 150 6.16 7.34 13.36
N LEU A 151 6.74 6.46 12.54
CA LEU A 151 7.56 5.33 12.99
C LEU A 151 8.66 5.80 13.95
N ARG A 152 9.45 6.81 13.55
CA ARG A 152 10.53 7.36 14.38
C ARG A 152 10.00 8.09 15.60
N GLN A 153 8.88 8.80 15.46
CA GLN A 153 8.27 9.58 16.53
C GLN A 153 7.69 8.69 17.64
N THR A 154 7.12 7.54 17.29
CA THR A 154 6.57 6.57 18.25
C THR A 154 7.59 5.57 18.75
N GLY A 155 8.82 5.55 18.19
CA GLY A 155 9.83 4.54 18.49
C GLY A 155 9.43 3.14 18.03
N ALA A 156 8.67 3.03 16.94
CA ALA A 156 8.25 1.74 16.41
C ALA A 156 9.42 0.98 15.78
N VAL A 157 9.37 -0.36 15.85
CA VAL A 157 10.46 -1.21 15.34
C VAL A 157 10.43 -1.34 13.83
N ALA A 158 9.24 -1.22 13.24
CA ALA A 158 9.03 -1.29 11.81
C ALA A 158 7.81 -0.45 11.39
N GLY A 159 7.64 -0.29 10.08
CA GLY A 159 6.43 0.28 9.52
C GLY A 159 6.02 -0.40 8.22
N VAL A 160 4.75 -0.24 7.86
CA VAL A 160 4.18 -0.77 6.63
C VAL A 160 3.39 0.31 5.91
N VAL A 161 3.70 0.56 4.64
CA VAL A 161 2.82 1.31 3.75
C VAL A 161 2.12 0.35 2.81
N ILE A 162 0.79 0.34 2.84
CA ILE A 162 -0.01 -0.30 1.80
C ILE A 162 -0.17 0.69 0.65
N SER A 163 0.63 0.48 -0.40
CA SER A 163 0.62 1.34 -1.58
C SER A 163 1.38 0.70 -2.73
N ALA A 164 0.87 0.93 -3.93
CA ALA A 164 1.60 0.77 -5.17
C ALA A 164 1.95 2.13 -5.80
N SER A 165 2.34 3.16 -5.04
CA SER A 165 2.83 4.48 -5.50
C SER A 165 2.11 5.00 -6.75
N HIS A 166 2.78 5.12 -7.89
CA HIS A 166 2.25 5.64 -9.16
C HIS A 166 1.72 4.56 -10.13
N ASN A 167 1.63 3.29 -9.72
CA ASN A 167 1.20 2.20 -10.63
C ASN A 167 -0.26 2.36 -11.06
N PRO A 168 -0.72 1.61 -12.08
CA PRO A 168 -2.13 1.59 -12.48
C PRO A 168 -3.09 1.29 -11.31
N PRO A 169 -4.39 1.64 -11.42
CA PRO A 169 -5.40 1.40 -10.38
C PRO A 169 -5.58 -0.06 -9.96
N SER A 170 -5.28 -0.98 -10.87
CA SER A 170 -5.35 -2.42 -10.64
C SER A 170 -4.35 -2.91 -9.61
N ASP A 171 -3.31 -2.13 -9.34
CA ASP A 171 -2.19 -2.55 -8.51
C ASP A 171 -2.31 -2.02 -7.09
N ASN A 172 -1.85 -2.84 -6.15
CA ASN A 172 -1.60 -2.43 -4.78
C ASN A 172 -0.27 -3.05 -4.30
N GLY A 173 0.09 -2.89 -3.03
CA GLY A 173 1.36 -3.38 -2.53
C GLY A 173 1.51 -3.28 -1.02
N PHE A 174 2.56 -3.89 -0.53
CA PHE A 174 3.00 -3.86 0.86
C PHE A 174 4.45 -3.44 0.86
N LYS A 175 4.77 -2.28 1.44
CA LYS A 175 6.14 -1.78 1.57
C LYS A 175 6.56 -1.78 3.03
N ALA A 176 7.68 -2.42 3.36
CA ALA A 176 8.19 -2.46 4.73
C ALA A 176 9.26 -1.40 4.98
N CYS A 177 9.20 -0.78 6.15
CA CYS A 177 10.20 0.12 6.71
C CYS A 177 10.77 -0.45 8.02
N TRP A 178 12.01 -0.12 8.36
CA TRP A 178 12.64 -0.52 9.63
C TRP A 178 12.70 0.63 10.64
N ILE A 179 13.38 0.42 11.77
CA ILE A 179 13.45 1.34 12.92
C ILE A 179 13.97 2.74 12.58
N ASP A 180 14.73 2.89 11.49
CA ASP A 180 15.27 4.18 11.04
C ASP A 180 14.26 5.00 10.23
N GLY A 181 13.06 4.48 9.98
CA GLY A 181 12.03 5.10 9.14
C GLY A 181 12.28 4.93 7.65
N GLY A 182 13.36 4.27 7.24
CA GLY A 182 13.69 3.97 5.85
C GLY A 182 13.03 2.67 5.39
N GLN A 183 12.86 2.54 4.07
CA GLN A 183 12.50 1.26 3.47
C GLN A 183 13.55 0.19 3.84
N VAL A 184 13.11 -1.04 4.07
CA VAL A 184 14.03 -2.14 4.44
C VAL A 184 15.07 -2.37 3.34
N VAL A 185 16.32 -2.55 3.76
CA VAL A 185 17.49 -2.84 2.93
C VAL A 185 18.27 -4.00 3.56
N PRO A 186 19.29 -4.57 2.88
CA PRO A 186 20.11 -5.62 3.48
C PRO A 186 20.70 -5.22 4.83
N PRO A 187 20.61 -6.09 5.86
CA PRO A 187 20.16 -7.48 5.81
C PRO A 187 18.66 -7.70 6.08
N HIS A 188 17.89 -6.67 6.45
CA HIS A 188 16.51 -6.79 6.91
C HIS A 188 15.58 -7.33 5.81
N ASP A 189 15.70 -6.81 4.59
CA ASP A 189 14.92 -7.23 3.43
C ASP A 189 14.97 -8.76 3.19
N LYS A 190 16.17 -9.34 3.12
CA LYS A 190 16.41 -10.76 2.86
C LYS A 190 15.88 -11.63 3.99
N ASN A 191 15.99 -11.16 5.23
CA ASN A 191 15.49 -11.90 6.37
C ASN A 191 13.95 -11.89 6.38
N ILE A 192 13.31 -10.77 6.07
CA ILE A 192 11.85 -10.70 5.92
C ILE A 192 11.40 -11.64 4.80
N ILE A 193 12.05 -11.61 3.62
CA ILE A 193 11.75 -12.51 2.50
C ILE A 193 11.84 -13.98 2.93
N ALA A 194 12.87 -14.35 3.70
CA ALA A 194 13.03 -15.71 4.20
C ALA A 194 11.90 -16.12 5.16
N GLU A 195 11.45 -15.21 6.03
CA GLU A 195 10.32 -15.45 6.93
C GLU A 195 9.00 -15.55 6.17
N VAL A 196 8.76 -14.69 5.17
CA VAL A 196 7.58 -14.76 4.29
C VAL A 196 7.52 -16.11 3.56
N GLY A 197 8.63 -16.55 2.98
CA GLY A 197 8.71 -17.86 2.31
C GLY A 197 8.54 -19.07 3.24
N ALA A 198 8.61 -18.87 4.56
CA ALA A 198 8.39 -19.90 5.57
C ALA A 198 6.95 -19.90 6.15
N VAL A 199 6.10 -18.93 5.76
CA VAL A 199 4.73 -18.82 6.25
C VAL A 199 3.90 -20.03 5.81
N LYS A 200 3.24 -20.66 6.78
CA LYS A 200 2.29 -21.77 6.56
C LYS A 200 0.88 -21.47 7.05
N ARG A 201 0.76 -20.51 7.97
CA ARG A 201 -0.48 -20.09 8.62
C ARG A 201 -0.35 -18.61 8.95
N LEU A 202 -1.47 -17.90 8.90
CA LEU A 202 -1.59 -16.52 9.35
C LEU A 202 -2.13 -16.51 10.78
N ASP A 203 -1.37 -15.93 11.71
CA ASP A 203 -1.83 -15.72 13.09
C ASP A 203 -2.55 -14.38 13.14
N ARG A 204 -3.89 -14.42 13.00
CA ARG A 204 -4.76 -13.24 12.92
C ARG A 204 -5.63 -13.12 14.19
N ILE A 205 -5.81 -11.90 14.69
CA ILE A 205 -6.88 -11.55 15.64
C ILE A 205 -8.03 -10.85 14.89
N ASP A 206 -9.27 -10.97 15.37
CA ASP A 206 -10.34 -10.10 14.88
C ASP A 206 -9.95 -8.62 15.10
N TYR A 207 -10.19 -7.77 14.10
CA TYR A 207 -9.75 -6.38 14.14
C TYR A 207 -10.40 -5.60 15.29
N ALA A 208 -11.70 -5.79 15.53
CA ALA A 208 -12.41 -5.09 16.60
C ALA A 208 -11.92 -5.58 17.97
N ASP A 209 -11.75 -6.90 18.14
CA ASP A 209 -11.16 -7.47 19.36
C ASP A 209 -9.73 -6.95 19.60
N GLY A 210 -8.95 -6.76 18.54
CA GLY A 210 -7.60 -6.19 18.61
C GLY A 210 -7.60 -4.75 19.11
N VAL A 211 -8.54 -3.93 18.64
CA VAL A 211 -8.73 -2.55 19.10
C VAL A 211 -9.20 -2.53 20.56
N ASP A 212 -10.22 -3.30 20.92
CA ASP A 212 -10.78 -3.34 22.27
C ASP A 212 -9.75 -3.79 23.32
N ARG A 213 -8.81 -4.65 22.92
CA ARG A 213 -7.72 -5.14 23.78
C ARG A 213 -6.49 -4.23 23.79
N GLY A 214 -6.49 -3.14 23.01
CA GLY A 214 -5.35 -2.23 22.88
C GLY A 214 -4.14 -2.82 22.16
N LEU A 215 -4.33 -3.90 21.38
CA LEU A 215 -3.30 -4.47 20.52
C LEU A 215 -3.24 -3.76 19.16
N ILE A 216 -4.35 -3.16 18.74
CA ILE A 216 -4.44 -2.27 17.58
C ILE A 216 -4.77 -0.87 18.10
N GLU A 217 -3.82 0.04 17.97
CA GLU A 217 -3.98 1.45 18.30
C GLU A 217 -4.35 2.23 17.03
N VAL A 218 -5.45 2.97 17.05
CA VAL A 218 -5.81 3.88 15.96
C VAL A 218 -5.13 5.22 16.23
N LEU A 219 -4.24 5.63 15.33
CA LEU A 219 -3.51 6.89 15.43
C LEU A 219 -4.41 8.06 15.05
N ASP A 220 -4.40 9.10 15.88
CA ASP A 220 -5.20 10.32 15.72
C ASP A 220 -4.42 11.45 15.00
N GLU A 221 -5.14 12.56 14.74
CA GLU A 221 -4.61 13.75 14.06
C GLU A 221 -3.45 14.46 14.82
N LYS A 222 -3.13 14.04 16.05
CA LYS A 222 -2.05 14.66 16.83
C LYS A 222 -0.68 14.38 16.21
N LEU A 223 -0.50 13.23 15.58
CA LEU A 223 0.73 12.94 14.83
C LEU A 223 0.80 13.79 13.55
N ASP A 224 -0.33 14.08 12.92
CA ASP A 224 -0.39 14.94 11.74
C ASP A 224 0.09 16.35 12.05
N ALA A 225 -0.37 16.93 13.16
CA ALA A 225 0.08 18.24 13.61
C ALA A 225 1.60 18.28 13.86
N GLN A 226 2.16 17.26 14.50
CA GLN A 226 3.61 17.15 14.75
C GLN A 226 4.41 16.98 13.45
N TYR A 227 3.87 16.22 12.50
CA TYR A 227 4.49 16.05 11.18
C TYR A 227 4.55 17.39 10.44
N VAL A 228 3.44 18.13 10.40
CA VAL A 228 3.37 19.45 9.76
C VAL A 228 4.30 20.45 10.44
N GLU A 229 4.35 20.49 11.77
CA GLU A 229 5.29 21.35 12.52
C GLU A 229 6.75 21.05 12.13
N LYS A 230 7.11 19.78 12.01
CA LYS A 230 8.46 19.38 11.56
C LYS A 230 8.76 19.77 10.13
N LEU A 231 7.77 19.75 9.23
CA LEU A 231 7.96 20.24 7.86
C LEU A 231 8.18 21.76 7.82
N VAL A 232 7.47 22.51 8.67
CA VAL A 232 7.66 23.97 8.79
C VAL A 232 9.07 24.31 9.26
N ASP A 233 9.60 23.55 10.23
CA ASP A 233 10.98 23.70 10.75
C ASP A 233 12.07 23.52 9.66
N LEU A 234 11.75 22.84 8.55
CA LEU A 234 12.70 22.58 7.45
C LEU A 234 12.77 23.71 6.41
N SER A 235 11.98 24.78 6.59
CA SER A 235 11.97 25.93 5.69
C SER A 235 13.36 26.57 5.56
N LEU A 236 13.82 26.74 4.31
CA LEU A 236 15.13 27.33 4.03
C LEU A 236 15.11 28.86 3.90
N CYS A 237 13.93 29.47 3.74
CA CYS A 237 13.76 30.92 3.65
C CYS A 237 12.30 31.33 3.94
N ASP A 238 12.03 32.63 4.07
CA ASP A 238 10.69 33.16 4.37
C ASP A 238 9.94 33.68 3.14
N ALA A 239 10.44 33.44 1.93
CA ALA A 239 9.78 33.90 0.70
C ALA A 239 8.51 33.06 0.42
N ARG A 240 7.34 33.71 0.37
CA ARG A 240 6.02 33.07 0.18
C ARG A 240 5.18 33.64 -0.96
N ASP A 241 5.64 34.73 -1.57
CA ASP A 241 4.92 35.43 -2.64
C ASP A 241 5.13 34.73 -4.00
N ILE A 242 4.58 33.53 -4.12
CA ILE A 242 4.55 32.73 -5.34
C ILE A 242 3.19 32.07 -5.48
N ARG A 243 2.62 32.10 -6.69
CA ARG A 243 1.35 31.43 -6.99
C ARG A 243 1.62 29.98 -7.36
N VAL A 244 1.15 29.06 -6.53
CA VAL A 244 1.35 27.62 -6.66
C VAL A 244 0.05 26.98 -7.10
N VAL A 245 0.10 26.19 -8.18
CA VAL A 245 -0.94 25.19 -8.43
C VAL A 245 -0.40 23.84 -7.99
N TYR A 246 -1.15 23.15 -7.13
CA TYR A 246 -0.80 21.83 -6.64
C TYR A 246 -1.86 20.81 -7.05
N THR A 247 -1.43 19.60 -7.42
CA THR A 247 -2.34 18.46 -7.59
C THR A 247 -1.85 17.24 -6.82
N PRO A 248 -2.71 16.59 -6.02
CA PRO A 248 -2.38 15.35 -5.34
C PRO A 248 -2.63 14.12 -6.25
N LEU A 249 -3.15 14.31 -7.48
CA LEU A 249 -3.54 13.23 -8.40
C LEU A 249 -4.47 12.18 -7.76
N HIS A 250 -5.48 12.63 -6.99
CA HIS A 250 -6.37 11.80 -6.15
C HIS A 250 -5.68 11.02 -5.02
N GLY A 251 -4.42 11.33 -4.75
CA GLY A 251 -3.58 10.77 -3.69
C GLY A 251 -3.76 11.42 -2.32
N VAL A 252 -2.89 11.01 -1.40
CA VAL A 252 -2.84 11.51 -0.02
C VAL A 252 -2.25 12.91 0.14
N GLY A 253 -1.69 13.46 -0.95
CA GLY A 253 -0.95 14.72 -0.95
C GLY A 253 -1.71 15.92 -0.36
N SER A 254 -3.03 15.95 -0.48
CA SER A 254 -3.86 17.02 0.13
C SER A 254 -3.91 16.98 1.64
N THR A 255 -3.63 15.84 2.27
CA THR A 255 -3.57 15.71 3.72
C THR A 255 -2.16 15.92 4.29
N SER A 256 -1.13 15.97 3.44
CA SER A 256 0.27 16.13 3.85
C SER A 256 0.90 17.43 3.33
N VAL A 257 0.91 17.63 2.01
CA VAL A 257 1.60 18.74 1.35
C VAL A 257 0.85 20.06 1.54
N VAL A 258 -0.48 20.05 1.36
CA VAL A 258 -1.30 21.28 1.45
C VAL A 258 -1.24 21.91 2.84
N PRO A 259 -1.44 21.18 3.95
CA PRO A 259 -1.30 21.75 5.29
C PRO A 259 0.11 22.30 5.54
N ALA A 260 1.17 21.64 5.06
CA ALA A 260 2.53 22.13 5.21
C ALA A 260 2.76 23.46 4.49
N LEU A 261 2.32 23.58 3.23
CA LEU A 261 2.42 24.83 2.46
C LEU A 261 1.59 25.97 3.09
N GLN A 262 0.39 25.66 3.59
CA GLN A 262 -0.44 26.65 4.28
C GLN A 262 0.19 27.13 5.58
N ASN A 263 0.73 26.22 6.41
CA ASN A 263 1.40 26.58 7.67
C ASN A 263 2.74 27.31 7.45
N LEU A 264 3.42 27.07 6.33
CA LEU A 264 4.57 27.87 5.90
C LEU A 264 4.16 29.30 5.51
N GLY A 265 2.88 29.57 5.24
CA GLY A 265 2.36 30.89 4.89
C GLY A 265 2.22 31.15 3.38
N TYR A 266 2.20 30.12 2.54
CA TYR A 266 1.88 30.28 1.12
C TYR A 266 0.39 30.63 0.95
N SER A 267 0.11 31.91 0.72
CA SER A 267 -1.25 32.46 0.60
C SER A 267 -1.88 32.28 -0.80
N HIS A 268 -1.05 31.97 -1.80
CA HIS A 268 -1.46 31.81 -3.20
C HIS A 268 -1.38 30.35 -3.66
N LEU A 269 -1.81 29.43 -2.81
CA LEU A 269 -1.92 28.01 -3.11
C LEU A 269 -3.30 27.69 -3.69
N ARG A 270 -3.32 26.99 -4.83
CA ARG A 270 -4.53 26.50 -5.46
C ARG A 270 -4.41 25.01 -5.74
N VAL A 271 -5.32 24.23 -5.19
CA VAL A 271 -5.39 22.79 -5.45
C VAL A 271 -6.27 22.55 -6.68
N VAL A 272 -5.89 21.61 -7.54
CA VAL A 272 -6.71 21.21 -8.69
C VAL A 272 -7.93 20.44 -8.19
N GLU A 273 -9.07 21.12 -8.09
CA GLU A 273 -10.31 20.57 -7.49
C GLU A 273 -10.73 19.21 -8.08
N ALA A 274 -10.59 19.03 -9.39
CA ALA A 274 -10.94 17.78 -10.06
C ALA A 274 -10.07 16.57 -9.64
N GLN A 275 -8.90 16.84 -9.06
CA GLN A 275 -7.92 15.85 -8.59
C GLN A 275 -7.79 15.83 -7.07
N ASP A 276 -8.53 16.66 -6.32
CA ASP A 276 -8.49 16.76 -4.85
C ASP A 276 -9.45 15.81 -4.13
N VAL A 277 -10.14 14.95 -4.88
CA VAL A 277 -11.03 13.92 -4.33
C VAL A 277 -10.29 12.59 -4.33
N PRO A 278 -10.07 11.94 -3.17
CA PRO A 278 -9.49 10.59 -3.11
C PRO A 278 -10.28 9.59 -3.96
N ASP A 279 -9.62 8.96 -4.92
CA ASP A 279 -10.21 7.93 -5.77
C ASP A 279 -9.11 7.00 -6.30
N GLY A 280 -9.17 5.73 -5.91
CA GLY A 280 -8.20 4.71 -6.29
C GLY A 280 -8.20 4.35 -7.78
N ASN A 281 -9.17 4.83 -8.55
CA ASN A 281 -9.21 4.69 -10.02
C ASN A 281 -8.51 5.81 -10.77
N PHE A 282 -8.07 6.87 -10.06
CA PHE A 282 -7.40 8.03 -10.65
C PHE A 282 -8.12 8.59 -11.90
N PRO A 283 -9.44 8.87 -11.83
CA PRO A 283 -10.31 8.98 -13.01
C PRO A 283 -9.96 10.12 -13.97
N THR A 284 -9.22 11.13 -13.51
CA THR A 284 -8.79 12.26 -14.33
C THR A 284 -7.39 12.11 -14.92
N VAL A 285 -6.65 11.07 -14.52
CA VAL A 285 -5.29 10.81 -14.99
C VAL A 285 -5.34 9.91 -16.22
N ALA A 286 -4.90 10.44 -17.36
CA ALA A 286 -4.87 9.67 -18.60
C ALA A 286 -4.00 8.41 -18.44
N GLY A 287 -4.57 7.24 -18.75
CA GLY A 287 -3.89 5.94 -18.59
C GLY A 287 -3.85 5.41 -17.15
N GLY A 288 -4.40 6.12 -16.16
CA GLY A 288 -4.51 5.68 -14.77
C GLY A 288 -3.19 5.63 -14.00
N VAL A 289 -2.08 6.06 -14.61
CA VAL A 289 -0.75 6.08 -13.98
C VAL A 289 -0.54 7.46 -13.37
N ALA A 290 -0.86 7.62 -12.09
CA ALA A 290 -0.69 8.87 -11.33
C ALA A 290 0.79 9.15 -11.01
N ASN A 291 1.62 9.25 -12.05
CA ASN A 291 3.04 9.58 -11.95
C ASN A 291 3.24 11.09 -12.16
N PRO A 292 3.69 11.86 -11.16
CA PRO A 292 3.92 13.29 -11.29
C PRO A 292 5.07 13.65 -12.25
N GLU A 293 5.90 12.69 -12.63
CA GLU A 293 6.95 12.86 -13.65
C GLU A 293 6.42 12.74 -15.09
N ASP A 294 5.18 12.26 -15.28
CA ASP A 294 4.54 12.16 -16.60
C ASP A 294 3.84 13.49 -16.95
N PRO A 295 4.23 14.16 -18.05
CA PRO A 295 3.55 15.36 -18.53
C PRO A 295 2.03 15.19 -18.72
N GLY A 296 1.57 13.98 -19.05
CA GLY A 296 0.15 13.67 -19.20
C GLY A 296 -0.64 13.87 -17.91
N ALA A 297 -0.10 13.42 -16.77
CA ALA A 297 -0.73 13.54 -15.46
C ALA A 297 -0.87 14.99 -14.99
N LEU A 298 0.03 15.88 -15.45
CA LEU A 298 0.06 17.30 -15.10
C LEU A 298 -0.88 18.18 -15.92
N SER A 299 -1.55 17.64 -16.94
CA SER A 299 -2.31 18.44 -17.94
C SER A 299 -3.33 19.39 -17.30
N LEU A 300 -4.12 18.90 -16.32
CA LEU A 300 -5.11 19.71 -15.61
C LEU A 300 -4.47 20.80 -14.74
N ALA A 301 -3.37 20.47 -14.06
CA ALA A 301 -2.62 21.42 -13.26
C ALA A 301 -1.98 22.52 -14.10
N ILE A 302 -1.46 22.18 -15.29
CA ILE A 302 -0.90 23.14 -16.25
C ILE A 302 -1.99 24.05 -16.84
N GLU A 303 -3.16 23.50 -17.17
CA GLU A 303 -4.30 24.30 -17.62
C GLU A 303 -4.72 25.31 -16.55
N GLU A 304 -4.86 24.84 -15.30
CA GLU A 304 -5.22 25.69 -14.17
C GLU A 304 -4.16 26.76 -13.90
N ALA A 305 -2.88 26.39 -13.96
CA ALA A 305 -1.77 27.32 -13.83
C ALA A 305 -1.81 28.42 -14.89
N ARG A 306 -2.13 28.11 -16.15
CA ARG A 306 -2.30 29.14 -17.20
C ARG A 306 -3.47 30.07 -16.90
N ARG A 307 -4.59 29.53 -16.40
CA ARG A 307 -5.79 30.30 -16.07
C ARG A 307 -5.56 31.29 -14.94
N VAL A 308 -4.87 30.88 -13.88
CA VAL A 308 -4.58 31.73 -12.72
C VAL A 308 -3.22 32.45 -12.80
N ARG A 309 -2.50 32.23 -13.91
CA ARG A 309 -1.13 32.71 -14.15
C ARG A 309 -0.17 32.27 -13.04
N ALA A 310 -0.27 31.04 -12.57
CA ALA A 310 0.61 30.50 -11.55
C ALA A 310 2.08 30.54 -11.98
N ASP A 311 2.97 30.65 -11.00
CA ASP A 311 4.41 30.72 -11.23
C ASP A 311 5.04 29.32 -11.20
N VAL A 312 4.42 28.38 -10.48
CA VAL A 312 4.85 26.97 -10.40
C VAL A 312 3.66 26.01 -10.32
N VAL A 313 3.83 24.83 -10.94
CA VAL A 313 2.98 23.66 -10.76
C VAL A 313 3.77 22.64 -9.95
N LEU A 314 3.10 22.00 -8.98
CA LEU A 314 3.63 20.90 -8.21
C LEU A 314 2.64 19.73 -8.24
N ALA A 315 3.14 18.51 -8.34
CA ALA A 315 2.32 17.31 -8.20
C ALA A 315 3.01 16.26 -7.34
N SER A 316 2.22 15.46 -6.62
CA SER A 316 2.72 14.26 -5.96
C SER A 316 2.02 13.01 -6.49
N ASP A 317 2.67 11.87 -6.37
CA ASP A 317 2.05 10.57 -6.63
C ASP A 317 1.09 10.16 -5.47
N PRO A 318 0.31 9.08 -5.62
CA PRO A 318 -0.74 8.70 -4.66
C PRO A 318 -0.32 8.54 -3.20
N ASP A 319 0.91 8.08 -2.91
CA ASP A 319 1.47 7.96 -1.56
C ASP A 319 2.43 9.10 -1.18
N ALA A 320 2.56 10.09 -2.06
CA ALA A 320 3.28 11.35 -1.90
C ALA A 320 4.74 11.20 -1.47
N ASP A 321 5.45 10.18 -1.99
CA ASP A 321 6.91 10.07 -1.88
C ASP A 321 7.67 10.64 -3.09
N ARG A 322 6.94 11.01 -4.17
CA ARG A 322 7.47 11.70 -5.35
C ARG A 322 6.91 13.10 -5.52
N LEU A 323 7.69 13.96 -6.17
CA LEU A 323 7.33 15.32 -6.55
C LEU A 323 7.69 15.56 -8.01
N GLY A 324 6.78 16.17 -8.76
CA GLY A 324 6.96 16.64 -10.14
C GLY A 324 6.59 18.10 -10.32
#